data_AF-A0A4R9Q3X3-F1
#
_entry.id   AF-A0A4R9Q3X3-F1
#
_cell.length_a   1.000
_cell.length_b   1.000
_cell.length_c   1.000
_cell.angle_alpha   90.00
_cell.angle_beta   90.00
_cell.angle_gamma   90.00
#
_symmetry.space_group_name_H-M   'P 1'
#
loop_
_entity.id
_entity.type
_entity.pdbx_description
1 polymer ?
#
loop_
_entity_poly.entity_id
_entity_poly.type
_entity_poly.pdbx_seq_one_letter_code
_entity_poly.pdbx_strand_id
1 'polypeptide(L)'
;MRLTEPAVVADIFASGLGRIDILNGGFARFVMYVERPREDGSIEYRVVAKFVMPLTAIPDAILQTTKATAISAMGFTEPAYN
;
A
#
# COMPACT_ATOMS: atom_id res chain seq x y z
N MET A 1 2.31 8.82 24.97
CA MET A 1 1.37 8.99 23.85
C MET A 1 0.64 7.66 23.68
N ARG A 2 -0.65 7.60 24.01
CA ARG A 2 -1.42 6.35 23.96
C ARG A 2 -2.16 6.31 22.63
N LEU A 3 -1.67 5.49 21.71
CA LEU A 3 -2.35 5.18 20.46
C LEU A 3 -3.53 4.26 20.81
N THR A 4 -4.74 4.66 20.44
CA THR A 4 -5.93 3.83 20.58
C THR A 4 -6.65 3.82 19.25
N GLU A 5 -6.73 2.66 18.61
CA GLU A 5 -7.78 2.36 17.62
C GLU A 5 -8.16 0.89 17.77
N PRO A 6 -9.45 0.59 17.61
CA PRO A 6 -9.79 -0.23 16.47
C PRO A 6 -10.89 0.46 15.69
N ALA A 7 -10.51 1.32 14.75
CA ALA A 7 -11.39 1.50 13.60
C ALA A 7 -11.36 0.17 12.83
N VAL A 8 -12.52 -0.34 12.45
CA VAL A 8 -12.60 -1.40 11.42
C VAL A 8 -12.17 -0.74 10.12
N VAL A 9 -10.85 -0.64 9.93
CA VAL A 9 -10.27 -0.34 8.63
C VAL A 9 -10.53 -1.61 7.84
N ALA A 10 -11.59 -1.61 7.02
CA ALA A 10 -11.74 -2.65 6.01
C ALA A 10 -10.39 -2.75 5.30
N ASP A 11 -9.82 -3.95 5.16
CA ASP A 11 -8.55 -4.14 4.47
C ASP A 11 -8.63 -3.41 3.14
N ILE A 12 -7.97 -2.25 3.06
CA ILE A 12 -7.98 -1.44 1.85
C ILE A 12 -6.93 -2.07 0.95
N PHE A 13 -7.35 -3.11 0.24
CA PHE A 13 -6.61 -3.59 -0.91
C PHE A 13 -6.66 -2.48 -1.96
N ALA A 14 -5.50 -1.91 -2.27
CA ALA A 14 -5.37 -1.09 -3.46
C ALA A 14 -5.33 -2.02 -4.69
N SER A 15 -6.06 -1.68 -5.74
CA SER A 15 -5.90 -2.33 -7.04
C SER A 15 -4.54 -1.99 -7.66
N GLY A 16 -3.99 -0.82 -7.33
CA GLY A 16 -2.64 -0.48 -7.77
C GLY A 16 -2.15 0.90 -7.38
N LEU A 17 -1.00 1.25 -7.95
CA LEU A 17 -0.37 2.55 -7.87
C LEU A 17 -0.82 3.41 -9.04
N GLY A 18 -1.50 4.53 -8.76
CA GLY A 18 -2.06 5.41 -9.78
C GLY A 18 -1.03 6.40 -10.31
N ARG A 19 -0.29 7.03 -9.40
CA ARG A 19 0.82 7.93 -9.77
C ARG A 19 1.79 8.16 -8.62
N ILE A 20 2.96 8.66 -9.00
CA ILE A 20 3.99 9.16 -8.08
C ILE A 20 4.20 10.64 -8.38
N ASP A 21 4.00 11.49 -7.37
CA ASP A 21 4.27 12.92 -7.45
C ASP A 21 5.61 13.20 -6.72
N ILE A 22 6.62 13.73 -7.42
CA ILE A 22 7.87 14.18 -6.79
C ILE A 22 7.61 15.56 -6.18
N LEU A 23 7.79 15.65 -4.87
CA LEU A 23 7.58 16.88 -4.11
C LEU A 23 8.92 17.61 -3.92
N ASN A 24 8.86 18.94 -3.92
CA ASN A 24 10.00 19.78 -3.54
C ASN A 24 10.51 19.37 -2.14
N GLY A 25 11.83 19.37 -1.95
CA GLY A 25 12.46 18.98 -0.69
C GLY A 25 12.84 17.49 -0.58
N GLY A 26 12.81 16.75 -1.69
CA GLY A 26 13.36 15.38 -1.73
C GLY A 26 12.40 14.31 -1.22
N PHE A 27 11.10 14.48 -1.46
CA PHE A 27 10.06 13.51 -1.10
C PHE A 27 9.30 13.02 -2.33
N ALA A 28 8.75 11.82 -2.25
CA ALA A 28 7.77 11.31 -3.21
C ALA A 28 6.45 11.04 -2.51
N ARG A 29 5.35 11.40 -3.18
CA ARG A 29 3.99 11.03 -2.79
C ARG A 29 3.49 9.94 -3.72
N PHE A 30 3.07 8.82 -3.14
CA PHE A 30 2.49 7.69 -3.83
C PHE A 30 0.97 7.76 -3.66
N VAL A 31 0.24 7.64 -4.77
CA VAL A 31 -1.23 7.69 -4.77
C VAL A 31 -1.76 6.32 -5.19
N MET A 32 -2.43 5.63 -4.28
CA MET A 32 -2.99 4.30 -4.50
C MET A 32 -4.48 4.40 -4.85
N TYR A 33 -4.93 3.53 -5.75
CA TYR A 33 -6.34 3.50 -6.17
C TYR A 33 -6.94 2.11 -6.06
N VAL A 34 -8.27 2.06 -6.11
CA VAL A 34 -9.06 0.86 -6.36
C VAL A 34 -9.88 1.04 -7.63
N GLU A 35 -9.96 -0.03 -8.41
CA GLU A 35 -10.89 -0.14 -9.53
C GLU A 35 -12.25 -0.53 -8.99
N ARG A 36 -13.28 0.19 -9.42
CA ARG A 36 -14.67 -0.13 -9.12
C ARG A 36 -15.44 -0.20 -10.44
N PRO A 37 -16.02 -1.36 -10.80
CA PRO A 37 -16.92 -1.43 -11.93
C PRO A 37 -18.18 -0.60 -11.64
N ARG A 38 -18.59 0.22 -12.60
CA ARG A 38 -19.85 0.96 -12.58
C ARG A 38 -20.97 0.15 -13.26
N GLU A 39 -22.20 0.56 -13.03
CA GLU A 39 -23.40 -0.08 -13.61
C GLU A 39 -23.41 -0.05 -15.14
N ASP A 40 -22.74 0.93 -15.76
CA ASP A 40 -22.58 1.06 -17.21
C ASP A 40 -21.45 0.19 -17.79
N GLY A 41 -20.78 -0.61 -16.96
CA GLY A 41 -19.64 -1.45 -17.35
C GLY A 41 -18.30 -0.69 -17.45
N SER A 42 -18.27 0.62 -17.20
CA SER A 42 -17.02 1.38 -17.13
C SER A 42 -16.28 1.12 -15.81
N ILE A 43 -14.95 1.32 -15.83
CA ILE A 43 -14.12 1.22 -14.62
C ILE A 43 -13.94 2.62 -14.03
N GLU A 44 -14.31 2.76 -12.76
CA GLU A 44 -14.02 3.94 -11.94
C GLU A 44 -12.77 3.72 -11.11
N TYR A 45 -11.83 4.66 -11.18
CA TYR A 45 -10.62 4.67 -10.38
C TYR A 45 -10.80 5.58 -9.16
N ARG A 46 -10.90 4.99 -7.96
CA ARG A 46 -11.05 5.75 -6.71
C ARG A 46 -9.75 5.75 -5.92
N VAL A 47 -9.25 6.92 -5.56
CA VAL A 47 -8.08 7.04 -4.68
C VAL A 47 -8.44 6.60 -3.27
N VAL A 48 -7.67 5.68 -2.69
CA VAL A 48 -7.93 5.10 -1.37
C VAL A 48 -6.85 5.39 -0.34
N ALA A 49 -5.61 5.57 -0.79
CA ALA A 49 -4.50 5.89 0.10
C ALA A 49 -3.49 6.81 -0.58
N LYS A 50 -2.84 7.63 0.24
CA LYS A 50 -1.69 8.44 -0.15
C LYS A 50 -0.66 8.36 0.94
N PHE A 51 0.58 8.04 0.60
CA PHE A 51 1.69 8.10 1.55
C PHE A 51 2.84 8.89 0.95
N VAL A 52 3.62 9.52 1.83
CA VAL A 52 4.75 10.38 1.46
C VAL A 52 5.98 9.81 2.13
N MET A 53 7.08 9.67 1.39
CA MET A 53 8.36 9.22 1.93
C MET A 53 9.53 9.97 1.30
N PRO A 54 10.66 10.10 2.01
CA PRO A 54 11.89 10.65 1.43
C PRO A 54 12.36 9.83 0.23
N LEU A 55 12.89 10.48 -0.80
CA LEU A 55 13.42 9.80 -1.98
C LEU A 55 14.54 8.81 -1.63
N THR A 56 15.35 9.14 -0.63
CA THR A 56 16.44 8.31 -0.12
C THR A 56 15.98 7.01 0.52
N ALA A 57 14.74 6.96 1.03
CA ALA A 57 14.18 5.78 1.69
C ALA A 57 13.45 4.83 0.73
N ILE A 58 13.15 5.26 -0.50
CA ILE A 58 12.39 4.47 -1.48
C ILE A 58 13.08 3.14 -1.82
N PRO A 59 14.39 3.08 -2.12
CA PRO A 59 15.03 1.82 -2.50
C PRO A 59 14.95 0.76 -1.40
N ASP A 60 15.15 1.15 -0.13
CA ASP A 60 15.03 0.25 1.00
C ASP A 60 13.58 -0.18 1.21
N ALA A 61 12.62 0.75 1.14
CA ALA A 61 11.20 0.42 1.25
C ALA A 61 10.74 -0.60 0.19
N ILE A 62 11.22 -0.47 -1.06
CA ILE A 62 10.96 -1.46 -2.11
C ILE A 62 11.56 -2.81 -1.72
N LEU A 63 12.83 -2.85 -1.31
CA LEU A 63 13.50 -4.09 -0.92
C LEU A 63 12.78 -4.80 0.23
N GLN A 64 12.38 -4.08 1.27
CA GLN A 64 11.65 -4.64 2.41
C GLN A 64 10.27 -5.16 1.99
N THR A 65 9.56 -4.42 1.14
CA THR A 65 8.26 -4.84 0.61
C THR A 65 8.40 -6.10 -0.24
N THR A 66 9.40 -6.17 -1.13
CA THR A 66 9.65 -7.36 -1.94
C THR A 66 9.98 -8.57 -1.08
N LYS A 67 10.78 -8.41 -0.03
CA LYS A 67 11.06 -9.49 0.93
C LYS A 67 9.79 -9.96 1.63
N ALA A 68 8.97 -9.04 2.13
CA ALA A 68 7.71 -9.37 2.79
C ALA A 68 6.73 -10.10 1.86
N THR A 69 6.55 -9.60 0.62
CA THR A 69 5.66 -10.23 -0.37
C THR A 69 6.16 -11.59 -0.84
N ALA A 70 7.48 -11.75 -1.02
CA ALA A 70 8.07 -13.04 -1.38
C ALA A 70 7.87 -14.10 -0.28
N ILE A 71 7.94 -13.69 1.00
CA ILE A 71 7.62 -14.56 2.13
C ILE A 71 6.13 -14.95 2.11
N SER A 72 5.23 -14.00 1.88
CA SER A 72 3.78 -14.27 1.80
C SER A 72 3.40 -15.18 0.62
N ALA A 73 4.09 -15.08 -0.51
CA ALA A 73 3.83 -15.92 -1.69
C ALA A 73 4.33 -17.37 -1.54
N MET A 74 5.28 -17.63 -0.63
CA MET A 74 5.86 -18.97 -0.41
C MET A 74 5.15 -19.79 0.67
N GLY A 75 4.02 -19.33 1.21
CA GLY A 75 3.15 -20.16 2.04
C GLY A 75 3.79 -20.74 3.30
N PHE A 76 4.76 -20.06 3.92
CA PHE A 76 5.21 -20.44 5.26
C PHE A 76 4.13 -20.05 6.27
N THR A 77 3.21 -20.98 6.52
CA THR A 77 2.46 -21.03 7.79
C THR A 77 3.48 -20.95 8.92
N GLU A 78 3.34 -19.98 9.82
CA GLU A 78 4.13 -19.91 11.05
C GLU A 78 4.20 -21.32 11.69
N PRO A 79 5.38 -21.77 12.16
CA PRO A 79 5.41 -22.98 12.96
C PRO A 79 4.60 -22.72 14.22
N ALA A 80 3.54 -23.51 14.41
CA ALA A 80 2.80 -23.53 15.66
C ALA A 80 3.78 -23.79 16.81
N TYR A 81 3.99 -22.77 17.65
CA TYR A 81 4.66 -22.95 18.92
C TYR A 81 3.69 -23.73 19.84
N ASN A 82 4.04 -24.98 20.14
CA ASN A 82 3.49 -25.76 21.25
C ASN A 82 4.02 -25.22 22.58
#